data_AF-A0A3N1VK85-F1
#
_entry.id   AF-A0A3N1VK85-F1
#
_cell.length_a   1.000
_cell.length_b   1.000
_cell.length_c   1.000
_cell.angle_alpha   90.00
_cell.angle_beta   90.00
_cell.angle_gamma   90.00
#
_symmetry.space_group_name_H-M   'P 1'
#
loop_
_entity.id
_entity.type
_entity.pdbx_description
1 polymer ?
#
loop_
_entity_poly.entity_id
_entity_poly.type
_entity_poly.pdbx_seq_one_letter_code
_entity_poly.pdbx_strand_id
1 'polypeptide(L)'
;MSLDDLYAMIPEMQCIPGCTECCRLFGIPSRTREEDERIRAFLKAHGRQILSAQGTTCPYLSDQGCTIYPVRPFTCRFFGTSRTALCPRGARPVELLHEDVEAEIQHRYRLLWP
;
A
#
# COMPACT_ATOMS: atom_id res chain seq x y z
N MET A 1 19.21 -0.39 -5.69
CA MET A 1 18.14 0.27 -4.92
C MET A 1 17.28 -0.82 -4.30
N SER A 2 17.01 -0.73 -3.00
CA SER A 2 16.12 -1.63 -2.28
C SER A 2 14.65 -1.20 -2.41
N LEU A 3 13.72 -2.05 -1.97
CA LEU A 3 12.31 -1.67 -1.93
C LEU A 3 12.06 -0.56 -0.89
N ASP A 4 12.85 -0.53 0.19
CA ASP A 4 12.77 0.54 1.19
C ASP A 4 13.27 1.88 0.64
N ASP A 5 14.33 1.86 -0.17
CA ASP A 5 14.81 3.06 -0.87
C ASP A 5 13.72 3.62 -1.80
N LEU A 6 12.99 2.75 -2.51
CA LEU A 6 11.86 3.16 -3.36
C LEU A 6 10.72 3.73 -2.52
N TYR A 7 10.34 3.05 -1.44
CA TYR A 7 9.25 3.49 -0.57
C TYR A 7 9.56 4.80 0.14
N ALA A 8 10.83 5.10 0.43
CA ALA A 8 11.26 6.38 0.98
C ALA A 8 11.01 7.55 0.01
N MET A 9 10.83 7.29 -1.29
CA MET A 9 10.46 8.31 -2.28
C MET A 9 8.95 8.62 -2.27
N ILE A 10 8.13 7.80 -1.61
CA ILE A 10 6.67 7.95 -1.57
C ILE A 10 6.29 8.72 -0.28
N PRO A 11 5.56 9.84 -0.37
CA PRO A 11 5.07 10.57 0.80
C PRO A 11 4.22 9.70 1.72
N GLU A 12 4.29 9.96 3.03
CA GLU A 12 3.48 9.21 3.99
C GLU A 12 2.01 9.67 3.99
N MET A 13 1.11 8.75 3.64
CA MET A 13 -0.33 8.96 3.69
C MET A 13 -0.83 9.24 5.10
N GLN A 14 -1.54 10.37 5.28
CA GLN A 14 -2.26 10.69 6.51
C GLN A 14 -3.67 10.06 6.48
N CYS A 15 -3.73 8.74 6.56
CA CYS A 15 -5.01 8.02 6.57
C CYS A 15 -5.87 8.40 7.78
N ILE A 16 -7.19 8.54 7.58
CA ILE A 16 -8.15 8.71 8.67
C ILE A 16 -8.13 7.44 9.54
N PRO A 17 -7.91 7.55 10.87
CA PRO A 17 -7.92 6.38 11.76
C PRO A 17 -9.20 5.56 11.62
N GLY A 18 -9.06 4.23 11.53
CA GLY A 18 -10.18 3.30 11.36
C GLY A 18 -10.82 3.27 9.96
N CYS A 19 -10.38 4.10 9.02
CA CYS A 19 -10.95 4.12 7.67
C CYS A 19 -10.58 2.84 6.88
N THR A 20 -11.60 2.24 6.27
CA THR A 20 -11.48 1.00 5.47
C THR A 20 -11.90 1.19 4.02
N GLU A 21 -12.26 2.42 3.61
CA GLU A 21 -12.96 2.71 2.37
C GLU A 21 -12.17 2.25 1.13
N CYS A 22 -10.90 2.63 1.03
CA CYS A 22 -10.07 2.26 -0.12
C CYS A 22 -9.88 0.75 -0.25
N CYS A 23 -9.76 0.04 0.88
CA CYS A 23 -9.63 -1.42 0.90
C CYS A 23 -10.90 -2.17 0.50
N ARG A 24 -12.08 -1.51 0.55
CA ARG A 24 -13.35 -2.08 0.09
C ARG A 24 -13.67 -1.71 -1.37
N LEU A 25 -13.29 -0.50 -1.81
CA LEU A 25 -13.63 0.02 -3.13
C LEU A 25 -12.70 -0.47 -4.25
N PHE A 26 -11.39 -0.54 -3.99
CA PHE A 26 -10.38 -0.70 -5.05
C PHE A 26 -9.81 -2.12 -5.18
N GLY A 27 -10.40 -3.08 -4.47
CA GLY A 27 -10.01 -4.48 -4.56
C GLY A 27 -8.77 -4.84 -3.74
N ILE A 28 -8.28 -6.05 -3.96
CA ILE A 28 -7.05 -6.55 -3.35
C ILE A 28 -5.87 -6.02 -4.18
N PRO A 29 -4.93 -5.27 -3.59
CA PRO A 29 -3.78 -4.76 -4.33
C PRO A 29 -2.94 -5.92 -4.88
N SER A 30 -2.45 -5.77 -6.12
CA SER A 30 -1.32 -6.57 -6.59
C SER A 30 -0.10 -6.28 -5.72
N ARG A 31 0.76 -7.29 -5.61
CA ARG A 31 2.01 -7.21 -4.84
C ARG A 31 3.04 -8.13 -5.44
N THR A 32 4.30 -7.76 -5.30
CA THR A 32 5.44 -8.56 -5.79
C THR A 32 5.75 -9.70 -4.82
N ARG A 33 6.65 -10.61 -5.23
CA ARG A 33 7.09 -11.71 -4.36
C ARG A 33 7.72 -11.18 -3.07
N GLU A 34 8.59 -10.18 -3.19
CA GLU A 34 9.31 -9.56 -2.08
C GLU A 34 8.34 -8.85 -1.11
N GLU A 35 7.27 -8.24 -1.63
CA GLU A 35 6.19 -7.66 -0.80
C GLU A 35 5.36 -8.74 -0.08
N ASP A 36 5.03 -9.84 -0.76
CA ASP A 36 4.34 -10.97 -0.13
C ASP A 36 5.18 -11.57 1.00
N GLU A 37 6.48 -11.76 0.79
CA GLU A 37 7.42 -12.24 1.82
C GLU A 37 7.45 -11.33 3.04
N ARG A 38 7.49 -10.00 2.84
CA ARG A 38 7.43 -9.00 3.94
C ARG A 38 6.12 -9.11 4.73
N ILE A 39 5.00 -9.27 4.04
CA ILE A 39 3.69 -9.44 4.68
C ILE A 39 3.65 -10.74 5.48
N ARG A 40 4.13 -11.86 4.90
CA ARG A 40 4.20 -13.15 5.61
C ARG A 40 5.08 -13.10 6.84
N ALA A 41 6.26 -12.49 6.74
CA ALA A 41 7.18 -12.32 7.85
C ALA A 41 6.55 -11.49 8.98
N PHE A 42 5.88 -10.37 8.62
CA PHE A 42 5.16 -9.53 9.58
C PHE A 42 4.04 -10.32 10.28
N LEU A 43 3.20 -11.03 9.53
CA LEU A 43 2.11 -11.83 10.11
C LEU A 43 2.66 -12.89 11.07
N LYS A 44 3.71 -13.62 10.66
CA LYS A 44 4.37 -14.62 11.51
C LYS A 44 4.91 -14.01 12.80
N ALA A 45 5.60 -12.87 12.71
CA ALA A 45 6.14 -12.17 13.88
C ALA A 45 5.07 -11.70 14.86
N HIS A 46 3.83 -11.49 14.39
CA HIS A 46 2.69 -11.08 15.22
C HIS A 46 1.74 -12.24 15.55
N GLY A 47 2.12 -13.50 15.29
CA GLY A 47 1.29 -14.68 15.59
C GLY A 47 0.00 -14.76 14.76
N ARG A 48 0.00 -14.17 13.56
CA ARG A 48 -1.18 -14.09 12.68
C ARG A 48 -1.06 -15.04 11.50
N GLN A 49 -2.19 -15.53 11.04
CA GLN A 49 -2.28 -16.42 9.89
C GLN A 49 -2.27 -15.64 8.57
N ILE A 50 -1.83 -16.33 7.52
CA ILE A 50 -1.96 -15.86 6.15
C ILE A 50 -3.39 -16.16 5.72
N LEU A 51 -4.08 -15.14 5.21
CA LEU A 51 -5.49 -15.21 4.87
C LEU A 51 -5.68 -15.06 3.36
N SER A 52 -6.69 -15.74 2.83
CA SER A 52 -7.11 -15.60 1.44
C SER A 52 -8.23 -14.57 1.35
N ALA A 53 -8.20 -13.77 0.29
CA ALA A 53 -9.23 -12.79 0.05
C ALA A 53 -10.59 -13.44 -0.25
N GLN A 54 -11.67 -12.77 0.14
CA GLN A 54 -13.03 -13.15 -0.20
C GLN A 54 -13.61 -12.10 -1.15
N GLY A 55 -13.85 -12.49 -2.40
CA GLY A 55 -14.25 -11.55 -3.46
C GLY A 55 -13.19 -10.48 -3.69
N THR A 56 -13.57 -9.20 -3.56
CA THR A 56 -12.68 -8.04 -3.74
C THR A 56 -12.15 -7.46 -2.42
N THR A 57 -12.52 -8.05 -1.27
CA THR A 57 -12.12 -7.49 0.03
C THR A 57 -10.73 -7.98 0.43
N CYS A 58 -9.83 -7.03 0.73
CA CYS A 58 -8.50 -7.35 1.26
C CYS A 58 -8.61 -8.20 2.54
N PRO A 59 -7.94 -9.37 2.63
CA PRO A 59 -8.11 -10.28 3.77
C PRO A 59 -7.49 -9.77 5.08
N TYR A 60 -6.70 -8.70 5.01
CA TYR A 60 -6.07 -8.06 6.16
C TYR A 60 -6.81 -6.80 6.63
N LEU A 61 -8.02 -6.58 6.11
CA LEU A 61 -8.91 -5.53 6.58
C LEU A 61 -9.60 -5.97 7.87
N SER A 62 -9.73 -5.05 8.82
CA SER A 62 -10.54 -5.21 10.03
C SER A 62 -11.42 -3.98 10.22
N ASP A 63 -12.35 -4.04 11.17
CA ASP A 63 -13.19 -2.88 11.53
C ASP A 63 -12.38 -1.71 12.11
N GLN A 64 -11.13 -1.95 12.50
CA GLN A 64 -10.19 -0.94 13.00
C GLN A 64 -9.18 -0.47 11.94
N GLY A 65 -9.35 -0.89 10.67
CA GLY A 65 -8.46 -0.52 9.57
C GLY A 65 -7.56 -1.66 9.08
N CYS A 66 -6.49 -1.27 8.37
CA CYS A 66 -5.55 -2.20 7.76
C CYS A 66 -4.63 -2.82 8.83
N THR A 67 -4.73 -4.13 9.01
CA THR A 67 -3.96 -4.84 10.04
C THR A 67 -2.51 -5.13 9.63
N ILE A 68 -2.12 -4.82 8.40
CA ILE A 68 -0.74 -4.93 7.88
C ILE A 68 -0.17 -3.57 7.49
N TYR A 69 -0.71 -2.48 8.05
CA TYR A 69 -0.38 -1.10 7.69
C TYR A 69 1.15 -0.81 7.56
N PRO A 70 2.02 -1.30 8.48
CA PRO A 70 3.46 -1.03 8.40
C PRO A 70 4.15 -1.69 7.19
N VAL A 71 3.61 -2.80 6.70
CA VAL A 71 4.17 -3.61 5.60
C VAL A 71 3.26 -3.62 4.37
N ARG A 72 2.47 -2.54 4.18
CA ARG A 72 1.63 -2.36 2.99
C ARG A 72 2.47 -2.48 1.70
N PRO A 73 1.93 -3.10 0.64
CA PRO A 73 2.59 -3.16 -0.65
C PRO A 73 2.61 -1.80 -1.34
N PHE A 74 3.37 -1.69 -2.42
CA PHE A 74 3.58 -0.49 -3.22
C PHE A 74 2.25 0.18 -3.60
N THR A 75 1.32 -0.60 -4.17
CA THR A 75 0.00 -0.11 -4.61
C THR A 75 -0.75 0.61 -3.47
N CYS A 76 -0.68 0.09 -2.25
CA CYS A 76 -1.33 0.71 -1.09
C CYS A 76 -0.60 1.94 -0.54
N ARG A 77 0.73 2.03 -0.70
CA ARG A 77 1.51 3.21 -0.30
C ARG A 77 1.34 4.35 -1.29
N PHE A 78 1.31 4.00 -2.57
CA PHE A 78 1.19 4.91 -3.68
C PHE A 78 -0.22 5.54 -3.76
N PHE A 79 -1.27 4.75 -3.50
CA PHE A 79 -2.64 5.24 -3.48
C PHE A 79 -2.83 6.40 -2.49
N GLY A 80 -3.45 7.48 -2.96
CA GLY A 80 -3.68 8.72 -2.21
C GLY A 80 -2.52 9.70 -2.22
N THR A 81 -1.33 9.28 -2.66
CA THR A 81 -0.14 10.15 -2.79
C THR A 81 0.05 10.68 -4.21
N SER A 82 -0.47 9.95 -5.19
CA SER A 82 -0.51 10.34 -6.60
C SER A 82 -1.67 11.28 -6.90
N ARG A 83 -1.45 12.22 -7.82
CA ARG A 83 -2.49 13.14 -8.31
C ARG A 83 -3.59 12.42 -9.10
N THR A 84 -3.30 11.22 -9.61
CA THR A 84 -4.24 10.43 -10.43
C THR A 84 -5.03 9.39 -9.63
N ALA A 85 -4.63 9.13 -8.38
CA ALA A 85 -5.23 8.11 -7.53
C ALA A 85 -5.52 8.66 -6.12
N LEU A 86 -6.38 9.68 -6.03
CA LEU A 86 -6.69 10.37 -4.77
C LEU A 86 -7.60 9.55 -3.83
N CYS A 87 -7.48 9.79 -2.52
CA CYS A 87 -8.38 9.20 -1.54
C CYS A 87 -9.82 9.73 -1.72
N PRO A 88 -10.84 8.86 -1.78
CA PRO A 88 -12.24 9.29 -1.92
C PRO A 88 -12.79 10.06 -0.69
N ARG A 89 -12.07 9.98 0.44
CA ARG A 89 -12.40 10.70 1.69
C ARG A 89 -11.62 12.00 1.86
N GLY A 90 -10.79 12.37 0.88
CA GLY A 90 -9.99 13.60 0.92
C GLY A 90 -8.71 13.52 1.77
N ALA A 91 -8.41 12.36 2.37
CA ALA A 91 -7.15 12.15 3.08
C ALA A 91 -5.98 12.18 2.09
N ARG A 92 -4.89 12.86 2.47
CA ARG A 92 -3.72 13.07 1.61
C ARG A 92 -2.45 13.24 2.45
N PRO A 93 -1.25 12.99 1.90
CA PRO A 93 -0.01 13.41 2.54
C PRO A 93 0.05 14.94 2.67
N VAL A 94 1.05 15.44 3.41
CA VAL A 94 1.34 16.89 3.49
C VAL A 94 1.55 17.47 2.09
N GLU A 95 2.31 16.75 1.24
CA GLU A 95 2.54 17.07 -0.16
C GLU A 95 2.30 15.83 -1.04
N LEU A 96 1.59 16.03 -2.15
CA LEU A 96 1.41 14.99 -3.17
C LEU A 96 2.71 14.81 -3.95
N LEU A 97 2.87 13.64 -4.58
CA LEU A 97 3.97 13.39 -5.50
C LEU A 97 3.98 14.41 -6.63
N HIS A 98 5.18 14.90 -6.95
CA HIS A 98 5.44 15.60 -8.21
C HIS A 98 5.38 14.59 -9.36
N GLU A 99 4.88 14.99 -10.52
CA GLU A 99 4.63 14.09 -11.66
C GLU A 99 5.90 13.38 -12.16
N ASP A 100 7.04 14.07 -12.21
CA ASP A 100 8.32 13.47 -12.59
C ASP A 100 8.78 12.38 -11.60
N VAL A 101 8.60 12.64 -10.30
CA VAL A 101 8.96 11.70 -9.24
C VAL A 101 8.03 10.49 -9.28
N GLU A 102 6.75 10.73 -9.50
CA GLU A 102 5.75 9.67 -9.70
C GLU A 102 6.12 8.74 -10.87
N ALA A 103 6.45 9.31 -12.03
CA ALA A 103 6.85 8.55 -13.21
C ALA A 103 8.10 7.71 -12.94
N GLU A 104 9.10 8.29 -12.27
CA GLU A 104 10.34 7.60 -11.92
C GLU A 104 10.11 6.44 -10.94
N ILE A 105 9.33 6.65 -9.89
CA ILE A 105 8.98 5.61 -8.92
C ILE A 105 8.31 4.43 -9.63
N GLN A 106 7.32 4.70 -10.47
CA GLN A 106 6.61 3.67 -11.21
C GLN A 106 7.52 2.93 -12.21
N HIS A 107 8.38 3.66 -12.92
CA HIS A 107 9.34 3.07 -13.85
C HIS A 107 10.30 2.11 -13.12
N ARG A 108 10.90 2.56 -12.02
CA ARG A 108 11.79 1.74 -11.19
C ARG A 108 11.07 0.53 -10.60
N TYR A 109 9.85 0.71 -10.08
CA TYR A 109 9.08 -0.38 -9.51
C TYR A 109 8.85 -1.50 -10.54
N ARG A 110 8.38 -1.15 -11.74
CA ARG A 110 8.14 -2.11 -12.83
C ARG A 110 9.42 -2.77 -13.34
N LEU A 111 10.55 -2.07 -13.33
CA LEU A 111 11.82 -2.60 -13.83
C LEU A 111 12.47 -3.58 -12.85
N LEU A 112 12.43 -3.28 -11.56
CA LEU A 112 13.16 -4.03 -10.52
C LEU A 112 12.31 -5.12 -9.85
N TRP A 113 10.99 -5.01 -9.89
CA TRP A 113 10.05 -6.00 -9.36
C TRP A 113 8.94 -6.32 -10.38
N PRO A 114 9.28 -7.04 -11.47
CA PRO A 114 8.33 -7.43 -12.51
C PRO A 114 7.30 -8.48 -12.04
#